data_AF-I3PCN8-F1
#
_entry.id   AF-I3PCN8-F1
#
_cell.length_a   1.000
_cell.length_b   1.000
_cell.length_c   1.000
_cell.angle_alpha   90.00
_cell.angle_beta   90.00
_cell.angle_gamma   90.00
#
_symmetry.space_group_name_H-M   'P 1'
#
loop_
_entity.id
_entity.type
_entity.pdbx_description
1 polymer ?
#
loop_
_entity_poly.entity_id
_entity_poly.type
_entity_poly.pdbx_seq_one_letter_code
_entity_poly.pdbx_strand_id
1 'polypeptide(L)'
;MQKPYVTWSVPGGSSEITLEQPDADTFRVQVDCWSDNTDQIEVLAGAVRAAVEKGSQLVAYIADERDFETKRFRIGFTFDFIKPR
;
A
#
# COMPACT_ATOMS: atom_id res chain seq x y z
N MET A 1 0.62 8.93 -18.78
CA MET A 1 0.13 7.58 -18.44
C MET A 1 -1.38 7.56 -18.53
N GLN A 2 -1.93 6.47 -19.06
CA GLN A 2 -3.38 6.24 -19.12
C GLN A 2 -3.89 5.88 -17.72
N LYS A 3 -5.11 6.33 -17.37
CA LYS A 3 -5.71 6.16 -16.04
C LYS A 3 -6.84 5.11 -16.14
N PRO A 4 -7.12 4.36 -15.06
CA PRO A 4 -6.48 4.42 -13.73
C PRO A 4 -5.15 3.64 -13.67
N TYR A 5 -4.27 3.96 -12.70
CA TYR A 5 -2.97 3.29 -12.53
C TYR A 5 -2.55 3.21 -11.07
N VAL A 6 -1.52 2.40 -10.79
CA VAL A 6 -0.96 2.19 -9.45
C VAL A 6 0.53 2.54 -9.45
N THR A 7 1.00 3.16 -8.37
CA THR A 7 2.43 3.29 -8.06
C THR A 7 2.74 2.52 -6.79
N TRP A 8 3.95 1.99 -6.67
CA TRP A 8 4.39 1.32 -5.46
C TRP A 8 5.84 1.65 -5.14
N SER A 9 6.18 1.56 -3.86
CA SER A 9 7.54 1.70 -3.38
C SER A 9 7.78 0.81 -2.17
N VAL A 10 9.04 0.50 -1.90
CA VAL A 10 9.48 -0.26 -0.73
C VAL A 10 10.28 0.70 0.15
N PRO A 11 9.62 1.52 0.99
CA PRO A 11 10.31 2.54 1.78
C PRO A 11 11.31 1.96 2.78
N GLY A 12 11.21 0.67 3.09
CA GLY A 12 12.17 -0.03 3.93
C GLY A 12 11.53 -1.21 4.63
N GLY A 13 12.15 -1.62 5.73
CA GLY A 13 11.71 -2.72 6.55
C GLY A 13 12.37 -2.65 7.92
N SER A 14 11.99 -3.58 8.78
CA SER A 14 12.55 -3.72 10.11
C SER A 14 12.62 -5.18 10.49
N SER A 15 13.65 -5.57 11.21
CA SER A 15 13.66 -6.85 11.90
C SER A 15 12.63 -6.86 13.02
N GLU A 16 12.15 -8.04 13.39
CA GLU A 16 11.28 -8.20 14.55
C GLU A 16 11.95 -7.63 15.82
N ILE A 17 11.15 -6.91 16.62
CA ILE A 17 11.59 -6.39 17.93
C ILE A 17 11.19 -7.42 18.99
N THR A 18 12.15 -8.24 19.40
CA THR A 18 11.96 -9.29 20.41
C THR A 18 13.14 -9.30 21.40
N LEU A 19 12.93 -9.87 22.58
CA LEU A 19 13.99 -10.09 23.58
C LEU A 19 14.88 -11.29 23.24
N GLU A 20 14.42 -12.14 22.33
CA GLU A 20 15.15 -13.31 21.81
C GLU A 20 15.90 -12.96 20.51
N GLN A 21 16.52 -13.95 19.86
CA GLN A 21 17.05 -13.75 18.50
C GLN A 21 15.88 -13.50 17.52
N PRO A 22 15.86 -12.38 16.76
CA PRO A 22 14.79 -12.13 15.81
C PRO A 22 14.79 -13.18 14.70
N ASP A 23 13.65 -13.81 14.48
CA ASP A 23 13.48 -14.89 13.50
C ASP A 23 12.70 -14.46 12.24
N ALA A 24 12.21 -13.22 12.21
CA ALA A 24 11.49 -12.65 11.09
C ALA A 24 11.93 -11.22 10.74
N ASP A 25 11.74 -10.86 9.47
CA ASP A 25 11.90 -9.51 8.97
C ASP A 25 10.57 -9.02 8.36
N THR A 26 10.28 -7.74 8.59
CA THR A 26 9.14 -7.02 8.03
C THR A 26 9.59 -6.20 6.84
N PHE A 27 8.95 -6.40 5.69
CA PHE A 27 9.12 -5.57 4.50
C PHE A 27 7.91 -4.69 4.31
N ARG A 28 8.11 -3.37 4.32
CA ARG A 28 7.03 -2.40 4.14
C ARG A 28 6.90 -2.01 2.68
N VAL A 29 5.69 -2.10 2.15
CA VAL A 29 5.35 -1.70 0.79
C VAL A 29 4.27 -0.63 0.84
N GLN A 30 4.53 0.51 0.21
CA GLN A 30 3.52 1.53 -0.05
C GLN A 30 2.94 1.30 -1.44
N VAL A 31 1.62 1.30 -1.54
CA VAL A 31 0.89 1.18 -2.80
C VAL A 31 -0.12 2.31 -2.90
N ASP A 32 -0.01 3.14 -3.94
CA ASP A 32 -0.90 4.26 -4.18
C ASP A 32 -1.67 4.06 -5.49
N CYS A 33 -2.99 4.08 -5.38
CA CYS A 33 -3.91 4.03 -6.51
C CYS A 33 -4.21 5.44 -6.99
N TRP A 34 -4.35 5.64 -8.31
CA TRP A 34 -4.57 6.94 -8.91
C TRP A 34 -5.67 6.91 -9.98
N SER A 35 -6.56 7.91 -9.96
CA SER A 35 -7.67 8.05 -10.90
C SER A 35 -8.12 9.51 -11.04
N ASP A 36 -8.81 9.82 -12.14
CA ASP A 36 -9.54 11.09 -12.32
C ASP A 36 -11.02 10.98 -11.89
N ASN A 37 -11.49 9.77 -11.61
CA ASN A 37 -12.88 9.46 -11.29
C ASN A 37 -12.93 8.70 -9.95
N THR A 38 -13.86 9.12 -9.09
CA THR A 38 -14.05 8.60 -7.73
C THR A 38 -14.55 7.15 -7.71
N ASP A 39 -15.48 6.78 -8.58
CA ASP A 39 -15.95 5.39 -8.68
C ASP A 39 -14.80 4.45 -9.12
N GLN A 40 -13.97 4.92 -10.06
CA GLN A 40 -12.82 4.15 -10.55
C GLN A 40 -11.71 4.01 -9.50
N ILE A 41 -11.48 5.04 -8.66
CA ILE A 41 -10.47 4.94 -7.59
C ILE A 41 -10.88 3.90 -6.56
N GLU A 42 -12.16 3.86 -6.17
CA GLU A 42 -12.67 2.90 -5.19
C GLU A 42 -12.59 1.46 -5.71
N VAL A 43 -12.99 1.23 -6.97
CA VAL A 43 -12.89 -0.09 -7.59
C VAL A 43 -11.44 -0.55 -7.69
N LEU A 44 -10.53 0.33 -8.14
CA LEU A 44 -9.10 -0.01 -8.21
C LEU A 44 -8.51 -0.29 -6.83
N ALA A 45 -8.78 0.58 -5.86
CA ALA A 45 -8.27 0.45 -4.50
C ALA A 45 -8.78 -0.84 -3.82
N GLY A 46 -10.05 -1.18 -4.01
CA GLY A 46 -10.64 -2.43 -3.54
C GLY A 46 -9.96 -3.66 -4.16
N ALA A 47 -9.71 -3.63 -5.48
CA ALA A 47 -9.02 -4.72 -6.17
C ALA A 47 -7.57 -4.89 -5.70
N VAL A 48 -6.84 -3.78 -5.52
CA VAL A 48 -5.46 -3.78 -5.00
C VAL A 48 -5.42 -4.36 -3.59
N ARG A 49 -6.29 -3.87 -2.70
CA ARG A 49 -6.36 -4.36 -1.32
C ARG A 49 -6.65 -5.86 -1.28
N ALA A 50 -7.67 -6.32 -2.00
CA ALA A 50 -8.04 -7.73 -2.04
C ALA A 50 -6.93 -8.64 -2.60
N ALA A 51 -6.07 -8.13 -3.49
CA ALA A 51 -4.95 -8.87 -4.05
C ALA A 51 -3.75 -8.94 -3.08
N VAL A 52 -3.40 -7.82 -2.44
CA VAL A 52 -2.16 -7.69 -1.65
C VAL A 52 -2.34 -8.18 -0.21
N GLU A 53 -3.50 -7.97 0.40
CA GLU A 53 -3.77 -8.33 1.80
C GLU A 53 -3.76 -9.85 2.04
N LYS A 54 -3.88 -10.68 0.98
CA LYS A 54 -3.76 -12.15 1.08
C LYS A 54 -2.39 -12.63 1.56
N GLY A 55 -1.34 -11.84 1.39
CA GLY A 55 0.04 -12.20 1.74
C GLY A 55 0.73 -11.21 2.67
N SER A 56 -0.01 -10.25 3.22
CA SER A 56 0.52 -9.12 3.97
C SER A 56 -0.47 -8.63 5.02
N GLN A 57 -0.03 -7.74 5.90
CA GLN A 57 -0.90 -7.02 6.82
C GLN A 57 -1.07 -5.59 6.36
N LEU A 58 -2.32 -5.11 6.26
CA LEU A 58 -2.57 -3.69 6.03
C LEU A 58 -2.30 -2.92 7.31
N VAL A 59 -1.36 -1.98 7.27
CA VAL A 59 -0.89 -1.22 8.45
C VAL A 59 -1.40 0.20 8.44
N ALA A 60 -1.56 0.80 7.26
CA ALA A 60 -2.13 2.12 7.12
C ALA A 60 -2.90 2.25 5.81
N TYR A 61 -3.90 3.13 5.83
CA TYR A 61 -4.73 3.47 4.68
C TYR A 61 -5.00 4.97 4.69
N ILE A 62 -4.87 5.60 3.52
CA ILE A 62 -5.20 7.02 3.30
C ILE A 62 -6.27 7.06 2.21
N ALA A 63 -7.49 7.42 2.62
CA ALA A 63 -8.64 7.60 1.74
C ALA A 63 -8.72 9.03 1.22
N ASP A 64 -9.35 9.20 0.06
CA ASP A 64 -9.92 10.47 -0.41
C ASP A 64 -8.91 11.64 -0.50
N GLU A 65 -7.64 11.31 -0.68
CA GLU A 65 -6.62 12.31 -0.92
C GLU A 65 -6.76 12.83 -2.35
N ARG A 66 -6.69 14.15 -2.51
CA ARG A 66 -6.69 14.79 -3.82
C ARG A 66 -5.41 15.57 -4.00
N ASP A 67 -4.60 15.13 -4.95
CA ASP A 67 -3.32 15.76 -5.24
C ASP A 67 -3.53 17.22 -5.68
N PHE A 68 -2.81 18.15 -5.04
CA PHE A 68 -3.08 19.58 -5.23
C PHE A 68 -2.70 20.06 -6.64
N GLU A 69 -1.68 19.49 -7.25
CA GLU A 69 -1.18 19.91 -8.56
C GLU A 69 -1.93 19.24 -9.70
N THR A 70 -2.03 17.91 -9.65
CA THR A 70 -2.63 17.09 -10.70
C THR A 70 -4.14 16.93 -10.56
N LYS A 71 -4.72 17.32 -9.41
CA LYS A 71 -6.14 17.20 -9.05
C LYS A 71 -6.70 15.77 -9.06
N ARG A 72 -5.81 14.77 -9.08
CA ARG A 72 -6.16 13.34 -9.11
C ARG A 72 -6.59 12.85 -7.75
N PHE A 73 -7.52 11.90 -7.75
CA PHE A 73 -7.83 11.12 -6.58
C PHE A 73 -6.70 10.13 -6.32
N ARG A 74 -6.38 9.96 -5.04
CA ARG A 74 -5.41 9.01 -4.54
C ARG A 74 -6.02 8.24 -3.39
N ILE A 75 -5.84 6.93 -3.44
CA ILE A 75 -6.05 6.06 -2.30
C ILE A 75 -4.74 5.31 -2.04
N GLY A 76 -4.16 5.50 -0.86
CA GLY A 76 -2.88 4.94 -0.45
C GLY A 76 -3.04 3.80 0.55
N PHE A 77 -2.23 2.76 0.40
CA PHE A 77 -2.13 1.63 1.32
C PHE A 77 -0.68 1.40 1.72
N THR A 78 -0.46 1.10 3.00
CA THR A 78 0.81 0.60 3.51
C THR A 78 0.61 -0.84 3.96
N PHE A 79 1.36 -1.76 3.37
CA PHE A 79 1.34 -3.18 3.71
C PHE A 79 2.68 -3.60 4.31
N ASP A 80 2.62 -4.43 5.36
CA ASP A 80 3.78 -5.08 5.94
C ASP A 80 3.75 -6.58 5.60
N PHE A 81 4.84 -7.06 5.01
CA PHE A 81 5.07 -8.48 4.74
C PHE A 81 6.05 -9.00 5.76
N ILE A 82 5.58 -9.85 6.67
CA ILE A 82 6.41 -10.49 7.68
C ILE A 82 6.87 -11.83 7.10
N LYS A 83 8.19 -12.04 7.04
CA LYS A 83 8.80 -13.27 6.53
C LYS A 83 9.80 -13.84 7.53
N PRO A 84 9.80 -15.17 7.76
CA PRO A 84 10.88 -15.82 8.49
C PRO A 84 12.23 -15.60 7.80
N ARG A 85 13.30 -15.58 8.58
CA ARG A 85 14.69 -15.52 8.12
C ARG A 85 15.20 -16.83 7.55
#